data_AF-A0A5R8YUW7-F1
#
_entry.id   AF-A0A5R8YUW7-F1
#
_cell.length_a   1.000
_cell.length_b   1.000
_cell.length_c   1.000
_cell.angle_alpha   90.00
_cell.angle_beta   90.00
_cell.angle_gamma   90.00
#
_symmetry.space_group_name_H-M   'P 1'
#
loop_
_entity.id
_entity.type
_entity.pdbx_description
1 polymer ?
#
loop_
_entity_poly.entity_id
_entity_poly.type
_entity_poly.pdbx_seq_one_letter_code
_entity_poly.pdbx_strand_id
1 'polypeptide(L)'
;MIGKTIATAAAGLAVLTATLAAPSAASASGTKQVHLRKGLTLTIPASWKAVQAGTDWTRVVTGSCPSLGTMDFGFRDAGCHGFWVLGPKALKIGNHTFQSYNPRYGFDPATDVSVCPRTVRLYKGTMKLAGKGLRKVGAGHRADYHAWAGTCVDKKFRVKMRYSQREWYLPTSKILVVDQWNTPGLDGILKKATWN
;
A
#
# COMPACT_ATOMS: atom_id res chain seq x y z
N MET A 1 73.71 56.19 8.22
CA MET A 1 73.03 56.13 6.91
C MET A 1 72.00 55.03 6.95
N ILE A 2 70.90 55.24 6.23
CA ILE A 2 69.57 54.61 6.32
C ILE A 2 69.50 53.25 5.62
N GLY A 3 68.65 52.35 6.16
CA GLY A 3 67.91 51.34 5.39
C GLY A 3 68.05 49.91 5.95
N LYS A 4 67.03 49.05 5.97
CA LYS A 4 65.63 49.11 5.53
C LYS A 4 64.97 47.83 6.10
N THR A 5 63.73 47.93 6.56
CA THR A 5 62.88 46.81 7.02
C THR A 5 62.48 45.88 5.87
N ILE A 6 62.40 44.56 6.13
CA ILE A 6 61.58 43.61 5.36
C ILE A 6 60.85 42.68 6.34
N ALA A 7 59.53 42.60 6.17
CA ALA A 7 58.59 41.76 6.89
C ALA A 7 58.33 40.45 6.13
N THR A 8 58.04 39.35 6.85
CA THR A 8 57.33 38.19 6.26
C THR A 8 56.45 37.47 7.29
N ALA A 9 55.14 37.65 7.08
CA ALA A 9 53.97 36.77 7.26
C ALA A 9 54.00 35.62 8.28
N ALA A 10 53.15 35.74 9.30
CA ALA A 10 52.63 34.62 10.08
C ALA A 10 51.51 33.91 9.31
N ALA A 11 51.69 32.62 9.01
CA ALA A 11 50.65 31.75 8.46
C ALA A 11 49.71 31.30 9.59
N GLY A 12 48.50 31.84 9.63
CA GLY A 12 47.45 31.40 10.54
C GLY A 12 46.86 30.06 10.09
N LEU A 13 46.87 29.05 10.97
CA LEU A 13 46.09 27.83 10.80
C LEU A 13 44.60 28.15 11.01
N ALA A 14 43.82 28.14 9.94
CA ALA A 14 42.36 28.13 10.01
C ALA A 14 41.89 26.71 10.37
N VAL A 15 41.38 26.53 11.58
CA VAL A 15 40.70 25.29 12.02
C VAL A 15 39.30 25.30 11.41
N LEU A 16 39.08 24.48 10.39
CA LEU A 16 37.76 24.17 9.85
C LEU A 16 36.99 23.31 10.86
N THR A 17 36.10 23.94 11.62
CA THR A 17 35.09 23.24 12.42
C THR A 17 34.03 22.65 11.49
N ALA A 18 34.23 21.39 11.10
CA ALA A 18 33.19 20.62 10.42
C ALA A 18 32.01 20.43 11.40
N THR A 19 30.94 21.19 11.19
CA THR A 19 29.65 20.95 11.85
C THR A 19 29.10 19.62 11.33
N LEU A 20 29.24 18.57 12.15
CA LEU A 20 28.51 17.32 12.00
C LEU A 20 27.01 17.64 12.06
N ALA A 21 26.38 17.78 10.90
CA ALA A 21 24.93 17.76 10.80
C ALA A 21 24.46 16.39 11.28
N ALA A 22 23.93 16.34 12.49
CA ALA A 22 23.28 15.15 13.02
C ALA A 22 22.19 14.73 12.03
N PRO A 23 22.10 13.44 11.63
CA PRO A 23 20.98 13.00 10.82
C PRO A 23 19.71 13.29 11.61
N SER A 24 18.82 14.11 11.05
CA SER A 24 17.47 14.30 11.57
C SER A 24 16.88 12.92 11.81
N ALA A 25 16.70 12.56 13.08
CA ALA A 25 15.92 11.40 13.45
C ALA A 25 14.56 11.56 12.78
N ALA A 26 14.33 10.79 11.72
CA ALA A 26 13.01 10.68 11.11
C ALA A 26 12.06 10.40 12.27
N SER A 27 11.14 11.33 12.53
CA SER A 27 10.18 11.21 13.62
C SER A 27 9.60 9.81 13.56
N ALA A 28 9.88 9.01 14.58
CA ALA A 28 9.38 7.65 14.68
C ALA A 28 7.86 7.77 14.72
N SER A 29 7.22 7.69 13.55
CA SER A 29 5.78 7.69 13.46
C SER A 29 5.32 6.52 14.30
N GLY A 30 4.65 6.82 15.42
CA GLY A 30 4.17 5.81 16.34
C GLY A 30 3.38 4.74 15.60
N THR A 31 3.31 3.54 16.16
CA THR A 31 2.49 2.46 15.61
C THR A 31 1.29 2.19 16.49
N LYS A 32 0.21 1.66 15.91
CA LYS A 32 -0.95 1.17 16.66
C LYS A 32 -1.34 -0.22 16.17
N GLN A 33 -1.98 -0.97 17.04
CA GLN A 33 -2.58 -2.25 16.68
C GLN A 33 -3.98 -2.01 16.10
N VAL A 34 -4.30 -2.76 15.04
CA VAL A 34 -5.64 -2.85 14.49
C VAL A 34 -6.03 -4.31 14.51
N HIS A 35 -7.06 -4.61 15.31
CA HIS A 35 -7.69 -5.92 15.34
C HIS A 35 -8.62 -6.03 14.13
N LEU A 36 -8.36 -7.04 13.31
CA LEU A 36 -9.14 -7.37 12.14
C LEU A 36 -9.84 -8.71 12.40
N ARG A 37 -10.48 -9.21 11.36
CA ARG A 37 -11.28 -10.43 11.43
C ARG A 37 -10.45 -11.67 11.78
N LYS A 38 -11.08 -12.63 12.47
CA LYS A 38 -10.56 -13.98 12.75
C LYS A 38 -9.16 -13.96 13.40
N GLY A 39 -8.98 -13.06 14.36
CA GLY A 39 -7.78 -12.99 15.17
C GLY A 39 -6.59 -12.29 14.52
N LEU A 40 -6.67 -11.93 13.24
CA LEU A 40 -5.61 -11.19 12.57
C LEU A 40 -5.46 -9.80 13.19
N THR A 41 -4.29 -9.48 13.72
CA THR A 41 -3.94 -8.15 14.19
C THR A 41 -2.74 -7.61 13.42
N LEU A 42 -2.85 -6.37 12.96
CA LEU A 42 -1.76 -5.66 12.28
C LEU A 42 -1.26 -4.52 13.16
N THR A 43 0.06 -4.42 13.30
CA THR A 43 0.72 -3.23 13.82
C THR A 43 1.02 -2.30 12.66
N ILE A 44 0.28 -1.20 12.56
CA ILE A 44 0.36 -0.24 11.44
C ILE A 44 0.82 1.14 11.94
N PRO A 45 1.39 2.00 11.08
CA PRO A 45 1.64 3.40 11.42
C PRO A 45 0.39 4.08 11.98
N ALA A 46 0.55 4.89 13.03
CA ALA A 46 -0.54 5.54 13.74
C ALA A 46 -1.34 6.51 12.84
N SER A 47 -0.69 7.07 11.82
CA SER A 47 -1.30 7.91 10.79
C SER A 47 -2.26 7.18 9.86
N TRP A 48 -2.15 5.85 9.74
CA TRP A 48 -3.05 5.05 8.90
C TRP A 48 -4.40 4.87 9.57
N LYS A 49 -5.48 4.78 8.79
CA LYS A 49 -6.85 4.67 9.30
C LYS A 49 -7.48 3.37 8.82
N ALA A 50 -7.88 2.50 9.74
CA ALA A 50 -8.72 1.35 9.44
C ALA A 50 -10.19 1.77 9.50
N VAL A 51 -10.92 1.58 8.41
CA VAL A 51 -12.30 2.03 8.23
C VAL A 51 -13.14 0.84 7.76
N GLN A 52 -14.26 0.59 8.42
CA GLN A 52 -15.26 -0.36 7.93
C GLN A 52 -16.02 0.28 6.76
N ALA A 53 -16.03 -0.37 5.61
CA ALA A 53 -16.74 0.08 4.41
C ALA A 53 -17.99 -0.77 4.10
N GLY A 54 -18.26 -1.78 4.93
CA GLY A 54 -19.35 -2.74 4.75
C GLY A 54 -19.07 -4.03 5.52
N THR A 55 -20.02 -4.97 5.51
CA THR A 55 -19.81 -6.23 6.24
C THR A 55 -18.71 -7.07 5.60
N ASP A 56 -17.68 -7.44 6.37
CA ASP A 56 -16.46 -8.11 5.88
C ASP A 56 -15.62 -7.26 4.92
N TRP A 57 -15.78 -5.93 4.93
CA TRP A 57 -14.99 -4.99 4.14
C TRP A 57 -14.30 -3.98 5.07
N THR A 58 -13.00 -4.17 5.30
CA THR A 58 -12.19 -3.17 6.00
C THR A 58 -11.19 -2.57 5.03
N ARG A 59 -11.12 -1.24 4.96
CA ARG A 59 -10.04 -0.54 4.25
C ARG A 59 -9.06 0.04 5.25
N VAL A 60 -7.77 -0.18 5.01
CA VAL A 60 -6.71 0.54 5.71
C VAL A 60 -6.20 1.64 4.79
N VAL A 61 -6.60 2.87 5.06
CA VAL A 61 -6.21 4.08 4.33
C VAL A 61 -4.85 4.55 4.82
N THR A 62 -3.90 4.70 3.90
CA THR A 62 -2.48 4.98 4.19
C THR A 62 -2.00 6.33 3.66
N GLY A 63 -2.89 7.11 3.03
CA GLY A 63 -2.57 8.38 2.41
C GLY A 63 -3.83 9.10 1.94
N SER A 64 -3.75 9.78 0.78
CA SER A 64 -4.90 10.45 0.18
C SER A 64 -6.06 9.48 -0.05
N CYS A 65 -7.28 9.94 0.23
CA CYS A 65 -8.51 9.20 0.00
C CYS A 65 -9.69 10.16 -0.20
N PRO A 66 -9.89 10.67 -1.44
CA PRO A 66 -10.91 11.68 -1.71
C PRO A 66 -12.34 11.18 -1.49
N SER A 67 -12.58 9.88 -1.65
CA SER A 67 -13.89 9.25 -1.45
C SER A 67 -14.21 8.99 0.03
N LEU A 68 -13.28 9.17 0.97
CA LEU A 68 -13.52 8.83 2.37
C LEU A 68 -14.68 9.66 2.95
N GLY A 69 -15.73 8.97 3.40
CA GLY A 69 -16.93 9.60 3.95
C GLY A 69 -17.96 10.02 2.91
N THR A 70 -17.75 9.73 1.62
CA THR A 70 -18.73 9.96 0.55
C THR A 70 -19.44 8.66 0.18
N MET A 71 -20.53 8.77 -0.58
CA MET A 71 -21.25 7.61 -1.13
C MET A 71 -20.41 6.80 -2.12
N ASP A 72 -19.34 7.38 -2.66
CA ASP A 72 -18.44 6.72 -3.60
C ASP A 72 -17.38 5.87 -2.90
N PHE A 73 -17.28 5.90 -1.57
CA PHE A 73 -16.30 5.11 -0.83
C PHE A 73 -16.51 3.61 -1.03
N GLY A 74 -15.56 2.96 -1.71
CA GLY A 74 -15.69 1.54 -2.02
C GLY A 74 -14.53 0.99 -2.84
N PHE A 75 -14.62 -0.28 -3.22
CA PHE A 75 -13.55 -0.95 -3.98
C PHE A 75 -13.32 -0.33 -5.36
N ARG A 76 -14.36 0.27 -5.95
CA ARG A 76 -14.34 0.87 -7.29
C ARG A 76 -13.98 2.37 -7.28
N ASP A 77 -13.63 2.92 -6.13
CA ASP A 77 -13.19 4.31 -6.06
C ASP A 77 -11.79 4.51 -6.64
N ALA A 78 -11.43 5.78 -6.84
CA ALA A 78 -10.15 6.16 -7.39
C ALA A 78 -9.42 7.11 -6.44
N GLY A 79 -8.08 7.01 -6.44
CA GLY A 79 -7.25 7.93 -5.68
C GLY A 79 -7.18 7.65 -4.18
N CYS A 80 -7.82 6.57 -3.68
CA CYS A 80 -7.77 6.24 -2.27
C CYS A 80 -6.67 5.21 -1.95
N HIS A 81 -5.56 5.72 -1.45
CA HIS A 81 -4.33 5.00 -1.14
C HIS A 81 -4.52 4.10 0.06
N GLY A 82 -4.29 2.80 -0.14
CA GLY A 82 -4.36 1.83 0.92
C GLY A 82 -4.62 0.43 0.41
N PHE A 83 -5.05 -0.43 1.32
CA PHE A 83 -5.36 -1.82 1.03
C PHE A 83 -6.64 -2.25 1.73
N TRP A 84 -7.24 -3.32 1.21
CA TRP A 84 -8.44 -3.94 1.75
C TRP A 84 -8.09 -5.17 2.55
N VAL A 85 -8.84 -5.42 3.63
CA VAL A 85 -8.90 -6.70 4.32
C VAL A 85 -10.34 -7.19 4.27
N LEU A 86 -10.52 -8.29 3.56
CA LEU A 86 -11.80 -8.81 3.12
C LEU A 86 -12.12 -10.14 3.79
N GLY A 87 -13.39 -10.36 4.08
CA GLY A 87 -13.91 -11.58 4.68
C GLY A 87 -14.91 -12.35 3.81
N PRO A 88 -15.51 -13.43 4.34
CA PRO A 88 -16.38 -14.34 3.60
C PRO A 88 -17.49 -13.66 2.81
N LYS A 89 -18.17 -12.65 3.36
CA LYS A 89 -19.24 -11.98 2.60
C LYS A 89 -18.70 -11.19 1.41
N ALA A 90 -17.56 -10.51 1.54
CA ALA A 90 -16.86 -9.88 0.43
C ALA A 90 -16.39 -10.92 -0.60
N LEU A 91 -15.87 -12.06 -0.12
CA LEU A 91 -15.39 -13.14 -0.98
C LEU A 91 -16.51 -13.85 -1.75
N LYS A 92 -17.75 -13.88 -1.26
CA LYS A 92 -18.88 -14.46 -2.01
C LYS A 92 -19.18 -13.73 -3.33
N ILE A 93 -18.81 -12.46 -3.41
CA ILE A 93 -19.05 -11.58 -4.56
C ILE A 93 -17.76 -11.02 -5.18
N GLY A 94 -16.62 -11.60 -4.83
CA GLY A 94 -15.29 -11.01 -5.06
C GLY A 94 -14.75 -11.09 -6.48
N ASN A 95 -15.48 -11.68 -7.42
CA ASN A 95 -15.06 -11.84 -8.80
C ASN A 95 -16.06 -11.19 -9.77
N HIS A 96 -15.70 -11.13 -11.05
CA HIS A 96 -16.52 -10.53 -12.09
C HIS A 96 -17.93 -11.14 -12.10
N THR A 97 -18.93 -10.32 -12.40
CA THR A 97 -20.37 -10.64 -12.29
C THR A 97 -20.81 -11.03 -10.87
N PHE A 98 -20.11 -10.54 -9.84
CA PHE A 98 -20.35 -10.85 -8.42
C PHE A 98 -20.29 -12.34 -8.09
N GLN A 99 -19.47 -13.09 -8.84
CA GLN A 99 -19.17 -14.48 -8.50
C GLN A 99 -18.27 -14.56 -7.27
N SER A 100 -18.19 -15.75 -6.69
CA SER A 100 -17.26 -15.99 -5.59
C SER A 100 -15.80 -15.82 -6.03
N TYR A 101 -15.01 -15.27 -5.12
CA TYR A 101 -13.58 -15.05 -5.31
C TYR A 101 -12.90 -16.36 -5.66
N ASN A 102 -12.09 -16.30 -6.71
CA ASN A 102 -11.23 -17.38 -7.15
C ASN A 102 -9.83 -16.79 -7.36
N PRO A 103 -8.81 -17.30 -6.65
CA PRO A 103 -7.44 -16.78 -6.77
C PRO A 103 -6.86 -16.91 -8.17
N ARG A 104 -7.50 -17.66 -9.08
CA ARG A 104 -7.11 -17.75 -10.51
C ARG A 104 -7.47 -16.52 -11.34
N TYR A 105 -8.38 -15.64 -10.88
CA TYR A 105 -8.92 -14.54 -11.69
C TYR A 105 -8.72 -13.13 -11.08
N GLY A 106 -8.11 -13.04 -9.90
CA GLY A 106 -7.93 -11.79 -9.17
C GLY A 106 -9.25 -11.27 -8.59
N PHE A 107 -9.15 -10.42 -7.58
CA PHE A 107 -10.33 -9.83 -6.93
C PHE A 107 -10.84 -8.64 -7.76
N ASP A 108 -12.04 -8.78 -8.33
CA ASP A 108 -12.68 -7.73 -9.14
C ASP A 108 -14.21 -7.85 -9.13
N PRO A 109 -14.88 -7.39 -8.06
CA PRO A 109 -16.33 -7.43 -7.92
C PRO A 109 -17.00 -6.36 -8.78
N ALA A 110 -17.15 -6.63 -10.08
CA ALA A 110 -17.76 -5.73 -11.04
C ALA A 110 -18.65 -6.48 -12.05
N THR A 111 -19.71 -5.84 -12.53
CA THR A 111 -20.57 -6.32 -13.64
C THR A 111 -20.32 -5.58 -14.94
N ASP A 112 -19.56 -4.49 -14.88
CA ASP A 112 -19.37 -3.53 -15.96
C ASP A 112 -17.97 -2.90 -15.92
N VAL A 113 -17.72 -1.99 -16.86
CA VAL A 113 -16.46 -1.24 -16.92
C VAL A 113 -16.29 -0.43 -15.63
N SER A 114 -15.24 -0.74 -14.88
CA SER A 114 -14.92 -0.05 -13.64
C SER A 114 -13.95 1.10 -13.85
N VAL A 115 -14.03 2.11 -12.98
CA VAL A 115 -13.08 3.21 -12.93
C VAL A 115 -11.68 2.68 -12.59
N CYS A 116 -10.64 3.27 -13.18
CA CYS A 116 -9.25 2.97 -12.83
C CYS A 116 -8.98 3.32 -11.35
N PRO A 117 -8.38 2.42 -10.55
CA PRO A 117 -8.10 2.70 -9.13
C PRO A 117 -7.27 3.96 -8.89
N ARG A 118 -6.47 4.37 -9.88
CA ARG A 118 -5.56 5.51 -9.74
C ARG A 118 -6.21 6.85 -10.10
N THR A 119 -7.25 6.87 -10.93
CA THR A 119 -7.88 8.12 -11.38
C THR A 119 -9.27 7.88 -11.96
N VAL A 120 -10.20 8.81 -11.68
CA VAL A 120 -11.55 8.83 -12.24
C VAL A 120 -11.60 9.09 -13.75
N ARG A 121 -10.49 9.54 -14.35
CA ARG A 121 -10.42 9.91 -15.79
C ARG A 121 -10.21 8.72 -16.73
N LEU A 122 -9.88 7.56 -16.19
CA LEU A 122 -9.54 6.35 -16.93
C LEU A 122 -10.38 5.18 -16.42
N TYR A 123 -10.44 4.13 -17.23
CA TYR A 123 -11.14 2.89 -16.90
C TYR A 123 -10.14 1.78 -16.62
N LYS A 124 -10.54 0.78 -15.83
CA LYS A 124 -9.78 -0.47 -15.71
C LYS A 124 -9.73 -1.16 -17.07
N GLY A 125 -8.52 -1.53 -17.47
CA GLY A 125 -8.28 -2.41 -18.60
C GLY A 125 -8.06 -3.86 -18.12
N THR A 126 -7.19 -4.59 -18.84
CA THR A 126 -6.87 -5.98 -18.52
C THR A 126 -6.02 -6.11 -17.25
N MET A 127 -6.25 -7.18 -16.49
CA MET A 127 -5.35 -7.70 -15.45
C MET A 127 -4.71 -9.00 -15.92
N LYS A 128 -3.39 -9.13 -15.74
CA LYS A 128 -2.63 -10.34 -16.06
C LYS A 128 -1.84 -10.80 -14.84
N LEU A 129 -1.75 -12.10 -14.63
CA LEU A 129 -0.94 -12.64 -13.54
C LEU A 129 0.54 -12.32 -13.81
N ALA A 130 1.18 -11.65 -12.85
CA ALA A 130 2.58 -11.23 -12.92
C ALA A 130 3.47 -12.01 -11.94
N GLY A 131 2.89 -12.58 -10.88
CA GLY A 131 3.63 -13.43 -9.95
C GLY A 131 2.70 -14.16 -8.99
N LYS A 132 3.15 -15.29 -8.46
CA LYS A 132 2.43 -16.07 -7.45
C LYS A 132 3.37 -16.77 -6.48
N GLY A 133 2.88 -17.21 -5.33
CA GLY A 133 3.64 -18.03 -4.38
C GLY A 133 3.04 -18.02 -2.99
N LEU A 134 3.81 -18.47 -1.99
CA LEU A 134 3.36 -18.44 -0.59
C LEU A 134 4.06 -17.32 0.17
N ARG A 135 3.30 -16.40 0.77
CA ARG A 135 3.83 -15.31 1.61
C ARG A 135 3.44 -15.49 3.06
N LYS A 136 4.38 -15.24 3.98
CA LYS A 136 4.11 -15.28 5.42
C LYS A 136 3.20 -14.12 5.81
N VAL A 137 2.18 -14.40 6.63
CA VAL A 137 1.28 -13.41 7.22
C VAL A 137 1.23 -13.68 8.72
N GLY A 138 2.28 -13.35 9.45
CA GLY A 138 2.43 -13.71 10.86
C GLY A 138 2.95 -15.12 11.09
N ALA A 139 3.18 -15.47 12.36
CA ALA A 139 3.65 -16.81 12.75
C ALA A 139 2.56 -17.86 12.45
N GLY A 140 2.97 -19.04 11.95
CA GLY A 140 2.06 -20.14 11.63
C GLY A 140 1.12 -19.93 10.43
N HIS A 141 1.10 -18.74 9.82
CA HIS A 141 0.13 -18.38 8.79
C HIS A 141 0.83 -17.99 7.48
N ARG A 142 0.40 -18.61 6.38
CA ARG A 142 0.87 -18.30 5.03
C ARG A 142 -0.32 -18.06 4.13
N ALA A 143 -0.21 -17.02 3.32
CA ALA A 143 -1.17 -16.69 2.29
C ALA A 143 -0.75 -17.26 0.94
N ASP A 144 -1.73 -17.73 0.17
CA ASP A 144 -1.64 -17.88 -1.27
C ASP A 144 -1.58 -16.49 -1.89
N TYR A 145 -0.40 -16.14 -2.39
CA TYR A 145 -0.07 -14.81 -2.85
C TYR A 145 -0.14 -14.74 -4.37
N HIS A 146 -0.81 -13.70 -4.87
CA HIS A 146 -0.85 -13.37 -6.30
C HIS A 146 -0.54 -11.89 -6.51
N ALA A 147 0.22 -11.59 -7.55
CA ALA A 147 0.47 -10.23 -8.02
C ALA A 147 -0.07 -10.11 -9.45
N TRP A 148 -0.96 -9.17 -9.67
CA TRP A 148 -1.59 -8.90 -10.95
C TRP A 148 -1.05 -7.60 -11.54
N ALA A 149 -0.63 -7.62 -12.80
CA ALA A 149 -0.33 -6.44 -13.58
C ALA A 149 -1.62 -5.93 -14.24
N GLY A 150 -2.13 -4.82 -13.74
CA GLY A 150 -3.31 -4.12 -14.26
C GLY A 150 -2.94 -2.98 -15.20
N THR A 151 -3.85 -2.67 -16.11
CA THR A 151 -3.76 -1.50 -16.99
C THR A 151 -4.93 -0.56 -16.72
N CYS A 152 -4.74 0.74 -16.97
CA CYS A 152 -5.84 1.67 -17.11
C CYS A 152 -5.83 2.29 -18.51
N VAL A 153 -7.02 2.41 -19.08
CA VAL A 153 -7.24 2.75 -20.49
C VAL A 153 -8.12 3.99 -20.63
N ASP A 154 -8.00 4.68 -21.76
CA ASP A 154 -8.94 5.74 -22.15
C ASP A 154 -10.21 5.18 -22.81
N LYS A 155 -11.14 6.05 -23.22
CA LYS A 155 -12.39 5.66 -23.93
C LYS A 155 -12.15 4.93 -25.26
N LYS A 156 -10.95 5.00 -25.83
CA LYS A 156 -10.55 4.28 -27.06
C LYS A 156 -9.76 3.01 -26.73
N PHE A 157 -9.83 2.52 -25.49
CA PHE A 157 -9.13 1.34 -24.97
C PHE A 157 -7.59 1.41 -25.07
N ARG A 158 -7.02 2.61 -25.23
CA ARG A 158 -5.56 2.77 -25.27
C ARG A 158 -5.01 2.80 -23.85
N VAL A 159 -4.01 1.96 -23.57
CA VAL A 159 -3.34 1.94 -22.26
C VAL A 159 -2.66 3.29 -22.01
N LYS A 160 -3.01 3.93 -20.90
CA LYS A 160 -2.43 5.21 -20.45
C LYS A 160 -1.56 5.06 -19.22
N MET A 161 -1.85 4.05 -18.40
CA MET A 161 -1.04 3.74 -17.22
C MET A 161 -1.15 2.27 -16.84
N ARG A 162 -0.26 1.85 -15.95
CA ARG A 162 -0.23 0.51 -15.36
C ARG A 162 -0.29 0.63 -13.85
N TYR A 163 -0.81 -0.40 -13.20
CA TYR A 163 -0.79 -0.55 -11.76
C TYR A 163 -0.60 -2.03 -11.41
N SER A 164 -0.34 -2.32 -10.16
CA SER A 164 -0.34 -3.69 -9.65
C SER A 164 -1.43 -3.86 -8.61
N GLN A 165 -2.03 -5.06 -8.59
CA GLN A 165 -2.89 -5.51 -7.52
C GLN A 165 -2.24 -6.73 -6.86
N ARG A 166 -1.90 -6.60 -5.58
CA ARG A 166 -1.26 -7.64 -4.78
C ARG A 166 -2.29 -8.25 -3.85
N GLU A 167 -2.34 -9.57 -3.80
CA GLU A 167 -3.35 -10.32 -3.07
C GLU A 167 -2.68 -11.32 -2.13
N TRP A 168 -3.10 -11.33 -0.86
CA TRP A 168 -2.72 -12.34 0.12
C TRP A 168 -3.98 -13.06 0.60
N TYR A 169 -4.25 -14.22 0.03
CA TYR A 169 -5.40 -15.03 0.39
C TYR A 169 -5.04 -16.09 1.45
N LEU A 170 -5.71 -16.04 2.60
CA LEU A 170 -5.63 -17.07 3.64
C LEU A 170 -6.90 -17.94 3.59
N PRO A 171 -6.86 -19.13 2.95
CA PRO A 171 -8.05 -19.93 2.71
C PRO A 171 -8.73 -20.41 4.00
N THR A 172 -7.94 -20.88 4.99
CA THR A 172 -8.46 -21.39 6.27
C THR A 172 -9.24 -20.32 7.04
N SER A 173 -8.66 -19.12 7.18
CA SER A 173 -9.28 -17.99 7.89
C SER A 173 -10.28 -17.22 7.02
N LYS A 174 -10.37 -17.55 5.73
CA LYS A 174 -11.15 -16.85 4.69
C LYS A 174 -10.89 -15.35 4.65
N ILE A 175 -9.62 -14.95 4.76
CA ILE A 175 -9.16 -13.55 4.69
C ILE A 175 -8.53 -13.32 3.33
N LEU A 176 -8.85 -12.22 2.68
CA LEU A 176 -8.10 -11.73 1.54
C LEU A 176 -7.62 -10.31 1.81
N VAL A 177 -6.31 -10.08 1.69
CA VAL A 177 -5.75 -8.73 1.66
C VAL A 177 -5.57 -8.33 0.20
N VAL A 178 -6.09 -7.17 -0.23
CA VAL A 178 -5.94 -6.66 -1.61
C VAL A 178 -5.30 -5.27 -1.59
N ASP A 179 -4.17 -5.11 -2.26
CA ASP A 179 -3.45 -3.85 -2.37
C ASP A 179 -3.24 -3.44 -3.83
N GLN A 180 -3.94 -2.39 -4.27
CA GLN A 180 -3.82 -1.82 -5.61
C GLN A 180 -2.79 -0.69 -5.70
N TRP A 181 -2.15 -0.35 -4.59
CA TRP A 181 -1.35 0.86 -4.41
C TRP A 181 0.14 0.61 -4.21
N ASN A 182 0.56 -0.65 -4.05
CA ASN A 182 1.91 -1.00 -3.59
C ASN A 182 2.25 -0.29 -2.28
N THR A 183 1.32 -0.36 -1.31
CA THR A 183 1.47 0.29 -0.01
C THR A 183 2.86 0.00 0.59
N PRO A 184 3.70 1.04 0.78
CA PRO A 184 5.03 0.87 1.34
C PRO A 184 4.99 0.21 2.72
N GLY A 185 5.85 -0.79 2.93
CA GLY A 185 5.95 -1.50 4.21
C GLY A 185 4.87 -2.57 4.46
N LEU A 186 3.85 -2.70 3.60
CA LEU A 186 2.76 -3.67 3.82
C LEU A 186 3.25 -5.11 3.94
N ASP A 187 4.18 -5.56 3.09
CA ASP A 187 4.77 -6.90 3.19
C ASP A 187 5.40 -7.16 4.57
N GLY A 188 6.11 -6.16 5.11
CA GLY A 188 6.74 -6.24 6.42
C GLY A 188 5.73 -6.30 7.55
N ILE A 189 4.67 -5.49 7.46
CA ILE A 189 3.55 -5.48 8.41
C ILE A 189 2.84 -6.85 8.41
N LEU A 190 2.49 -7.37 7.23
CA LEU A 190 1.85 -8.68 7.11
C LEU A 190 2.75 -9.80 7.63
N LYS A 191 4.04 -9.80 7.29
CA LYS A 191 5.00 -10.80 7.78
C LYS A 191 5.09 -10.84 9.32
N LYS A 192 4.88 -9.70 9.99
CA LYS A 192 4.93 -9.51 11.44
C LYS A 192 3.54 -9.52 12.11
N ALA A 193 2.47 -9.83 11.36
CA ALA A 193 1.12 -9.89 11.92
C ALA A 193 1.02 -10.91 13.07
N THR A 194 0.12 -10.64 14.01
CA THR A 194 -0.19 -11.56 15.11
C THR A 194 -1.58 -12.15 14.93
N TRP A 195 -1.81 -13.29 15.57
CA TRP A 195 -3.05 -14.07 15.50
C TRP A 195 -3.44 -14.50 16.91
N ASN A 196 -4.60 -14.04 17.39
CA ASN A 196 -5.13 -14.34 18.72
C ASN A 196 -6.62 -14.70 18.67
#